data_AF-A0A7C1R5X8-F1
#
_entry.id   AF-A0A7C1R5X8-F1
#
_cell.length_a   1.000
_cell.length_b   1.000
_cell.length_c   1.000
_cell.angle_alpha   90.00
_cell.angle_beta   90.00
_cell.angle_gamma   90.00
#
_symmetry.space_group_name_H-M   'P 1'
#
loop_
_entity.id
_entity.type
_entity.pdbx_description
1 polymer ?
#
loop_
_entity_poly.entity_id
_entity_poly.type
_entity_poly.pdbx_seq_one_letter_code
_entity_poly.pdbx_strand_id
1 'polypeptide(L)'
;MNRWERIRRICELNDRFRRTGEGGRQLITRGIQEMGLLATVAIRQLVASYDAFCEDNDPYGEHDFGNLIYLNKKVFWKIDYYDANLTAGSPNPADPFVTTRVLTIMLANEY
;
A
#
# COMPACT_ATOMS: atom_id res chain seq x y z
N MET A 1 18.83 7.94 -13.49
CA MET A 1 18.42 6.73 -12.76
C MET A 1 18.01 5.69 -13.77
N ASN A 2 18.64 4.51 -13.75
CA ASN A 2 18.24 3.40 -14.61
C ASN A 2 16.95 2.73 -14.10
N ARG A 3 16.36 1.82 -14.88
CA ARG A 3 15.07 1.17 -14.53
C ARG A 3 15.12 0.46 -13.17
N TRP A 4 16.22 -0.23 -12.87
CA TRP A 4 16.37 -1.00 -11.63
C TRP A 4 16.53 -0.09 -10.41
N GLU A 5 17.34 0.95 -10.52
CA GLU A 5 17.47 1.97 -9.48
C GLU A 5 16.13 2.66 -9.20
N ARG A 6 15.32 2.89 -10.25
CA ARG A 6 13.98 3.48 -10.12
C ARG A 6 13.05 2.57 -9.34
N ILE A 7 12.96 1.29 -9.71
CA ILE A 7 12.09 0.31 -9.04
C ILE A 7 12.50 0.17 -7.58
N ARG A 8 13.81 0.02 -7.31
CA ARG A 8 14.34 -0.05 -5.94
C ARG A 8 13.96 1.17 -5.12
N ARG A 9 14.07 2.38 -5.69
CA ARG A 9 13.68 3.62 -5.01
C ARG A 9 12.18 3.64 -4.66
N ILE A 10 11.33 3.16 -5.56
CA ILE A 10 9.88 3.08 -5.32
C ILE A 10 9.57 2.07 -4.22
N CYS A 11 10.16 0.87 -4.31
CA CYS A 11 10.08 -0.17 -3.28
C CYS A 11 10.47 0.37 -1.90
N GLU A 12 11.63 1.04 -1.78
CA GLU A 12 12.09 1.63 -0.52
C GLU A 12 11.11 2.66 0.06
N LEU A 13 10.52 3.50 -0.80
CA LEU A 13 9.54 4.50 -0.38
C LEU A 13 8.19 3.87 0.01
N ASN A 14 7.76 2.83 -0.69
CA ASN A 14 6.55 2.08 -0.39
C ASN A 14 6.68 1.31 0.92
N ASP A 15 7.79 0.60 1.11
CA ASP A 15 8.07 -0.10 2.36
C ASP A 15 8.14 0.86 3.55
N ARG A 16 8.81 2.02 3.39
CA ARG A 16 8.83 3.07 4.43
C ARG A 16 7.41 3.50 4.78
N PHE A 17 6.61 3.88 3.80
CA PHE A 17 5.25 4.35 4.02
C PHE A 17 4.33 3.26 4.60
N ARG A 18 4.41 2.03 4.09
CA ARG A 18 3.63 0.87 4.56
C ARG A 18 3.95 0.51 6.01
N ARG A 19 5.24 0.53 6.37
CA ARG A 19 5.71 0.16 7.72
C ARG A 19 5.44 1.23 8.78
N THR A 20 5.62 2.51 8.43
CA THR A 20 5.57 3.60 9.43
C THR A 20 4.34 4.49 9.32
N GLY A 21 3.66 4.49 8.17
CA GLY A 21 2.61 5.44 7.83
C GLY A 21 3.10 6.83 7.45
N GLU A 22 4.41 7.06 7.36
CA GLU A 22 4.97 8.37 7.05
C GLU A 22 5.10 8.61 5.54
N GLY A 23 4.74 9.82 5.10
CA GLY A 23 4.93 10.25 3.70
C GLY A 23 3.75 9.92 2.77
N GLY A 24 2.56 9.67 3.33
CA GLY A 24 1.36 9.41 2.54
C GLY A 24 0.07 9.47 3.36
N ARG A 25 -1.02 8.97 2.78
CA ARG A 25 -2.35 8.90 3.40
C ARG A 25 -2.83 7.47 3.50
N GLN A 26 -3.36 7.07 4.65
CA GLN A 26 -3.97 5.75 4.82
C GLN A 26 -5.48 5.85 4.75
N LEU A 27 -6.09 5.02 3.92
CA LEU A 27 -7.52 4.84 3.79
C LEU A 27 -7.88 3.40 4.18
N ILE A 28 -8.91 3.27 5.00
CA ILE A 28 -9.42 1.98 5.45
C ILE A 28 -10.90 1.97 5.10
N THR A 29 -11.31 1.01 4.30
CA THR A 29 -12.70 0.94 3.82
C THR A 29 -13.66 0.59 4.94
N ARG A 30 -14.93 0.85 4.68
CA ARG A 30 -16.03 0.55 5.60
C ARG A 30 -16.06 -0.92 5.98
N GLY A 31 -15.83 -1.84 5.05
CA GLY A 31 -15.83 -3.28 5.33
C GLY A 31 -14.81 -3.68 6.40
N ILE A 32 -13.63 -3.06 6.42
CA ILE A 32 -12.62 -3.29 7.46
C ILE A 32 -13.00 -2.58 8.77
N GLN A 33 -13.50 -1.35 8.69
CA GLN A 33 -13.93 -0.59 9.89
C GLN A 33 -15.05 -1.29 10.66
N GLU A 34 -16.00 -1.90 9.95
CA GLU A 34 -17.12 -2.65 10.54
C GLU A 34 -16.67 -3.93 11.26
N MET A 35 -15.45 -4.41 11.03
CA MET A 35 -14.85 -5.51 11.81
C MET A 35 -14.41 -5.08 13.21
N GLY A 36 -14.46 -3.77 13.50
CA GLY A 36 -14.13 -3.19 14.79
C GLY A 36 -12.69 -2.70 14.90
N LEU A 37 -12.45 -1.92 15.97
CA LEU A 37 -11.17 -1.25 16.20
C LEU A 37 -10.00 -2.23 16.33
N LEU A 38 -10.18 -3.31 17.08
CA LEU A 38 -9.12 -4.32 17.29
C LEU A 38 -8.73 -4.99 15.97
N ALA A 39 -9.72 -5.35 15.14
CA ALA A 39 -9.45 -5.91 13.81
C ALA A 39 -8.74 -4.91 12.90
N THR A 40 -9.20 -3.65 12.90
CA THR A 40 -8.55 -2.58 12.11
C THR A 40 -7.09 -2.41 12.49
N VAL A 41 -6.77 -2.36 13.79
CA VAL A 41 -5.39 -2.23 14.29
C VAL A 41 -4.55 -3.46 13.91
N ALA A 42 -5.08 -4.67 14.13
CA ALA A 42 -4.38 -5.91 13.79
C ALA A 42 -4.09 -6.02 12.29
N ILE A 43 -5.07 -5.69 11.43
CA ILE A 43 -4.90 -5.71 9.98
C ILE A 43 -3.85 -4.69 9.55
N ARG A 44 -3.86 -3.46 10.10
CA ARG A 44 -2.81 -2.46 9.81
C ARG A 44 -1.43 -2.97 10.19
N GLN A 45 -1.29 -3.65 11.32
CA GLN A 45 0.00 -4.25 11.74
C GLN A 45 0.44 -5.35 10.77
N LEU A 46 -0.47 -6.23 10.35
CA LEU A 46 -0.16 -7.27 9.37
C LEU A 46 0.25 -6.69 8.00
N VAL A 47 -0.40 -5.60 7.56
CA VAL A 47 -0.01 -4.87 6.34
C VAL A 47 1.37 -4.24 6.51
N ALA A 48 1.66 -3.64 7.67
CA ALA A 48 2.97 -3.06 7.97
C ALA A 48 4.09 -4.11 8.00
N SER A 49 3.82 -5.32 8.50
CA SER A 49 4.80 -6.41 8.57
C SER A 49 4.83 -7.32 7.34
N TYR A 50 4.00 -7.07 6.33
CA TYR A 50 3.88 -7.93 5.14
C TYR A 50 5.23 -8.08 4.41
N ASP A 51 5.60 -9.32 4.09
CA ASP A 51 6.84 -9.68 3.39
C ASP A 51 6.64 -10.80 2.34
N ALA A 52 5.40 -11.26 2.14
CA ALA A 52 5.03 -12.34 1.22
C ALA A 52 4.88 -11.84 -0.24
N PHE A 53 5.86 -11.08 -0.73
CA PHE A 53 5.90 -10.61 -2.12
C PHE A 53 6.38 -11.74 -3.06
N CYS A 54 5.71 -11.88 -4.19
CA CYS A 54 6.00 -12.86 -5.25
C CYS A 54 5.61 -12.29 -6.62
N GLU A 55 5.97 -12.98 -7.70
CA GLU A 55 5.65 -12.52 -9.07
C GLU A 55 4.15 -12.32 -9.32
N ASP A 56 3.28 -13.06 -8.61
CA ASP A 56 1.82 -12.97 -8.77
C ASP A 56 1.23 -11.70 -8.16
N ASN A 57 1.80 -11.17 -7.07
CA ASN A 57 1.26 -10.01 -6.35
C ASN A 57 2.13 -8.75 -6.48
N ASP A 58 3.37 -8.88 -6.95
CA ASP A 58 4.33 -7.78 -7.11
C ASP A 58 5.14 -7.95 -8.42
N PRO A 59 4.47 -7.96 -9.59
CA PRO A 59 5.13 -8.18 -10.89
C PRO A 59 6.14 -7.08 -11.25
N TYR A 60 6.08 -5.93 -10.58
CA TYR A 60 6.95 -4.79 -10.82
C TYR A 60 8.06 -4.63 -9.77
N GLY A 61 8.03 -5.40 -8.68
CA GLY A 61 8.99 -5.28 -7.58
C GLY A 61 8.86 -3.98 -6.79
N GLU A 62 7.70 -3.32 -6.85
CA GLU A 62 7.46 -2.02 -6.24
C GLU A 62 6.89 -2.13 -4.82
N HIS A 63 6.45 -3.32 -4.39
CA HIS A 63 5.84 -3.54 -3.07
C HIS A 63 4.57 -2.67 -2.85
N ASP A 64 3.78 -2.48 -3.90
CA ASP A 64 2.61 -1.61 -3.91
C ASP A 64 1.29 -2.36 -3.77
N PHE A 65 1.29 -3.69 -3.78
CA PHE A 65 0.09 -4.51 -3.64
C PHE A 65 0.36 -5.76 -2.80
N GLY A 66 -0.67 -6.20 -2.08
CA GLY A 66 -0.62 -7.47 -1.38
C GLY A 66 -1.99 -7.91 -0.86
N ASN A 67 -2.03 -9.14 -0.37
CA ASN A 67 -3.24 -9.70 0.23
C ASN A 67 -2.92 -10.61 1.42
N LEU A 68 -3.83 -10.65 2.39
CA LEU A 68 -3.72 -11.47 3.59
C LEU A 68 -5.08 -12.04 3.99
N ILE A 69 -5.07 -13.06 4.85
CA ILE A 69 -6.28 -13.60 5.47
C ILE A 69 -6.35 -13.13 6.92
N TYR A 70 -7.48 -12.54 7.31
CA TYR A 70 -7.79 -12.19 8.70
C TYR A 70 -9.20 -12.68 9.04
N LEU A 71 -9.33 -13.55 10.06
CA LEU A 71 -10.62 -14.16 10.46
C LEU A 71 -11.44 -14.71 9.28
N ASN A 72 -10.81 -15.54 8.44
CA ASN A 72 -11.39 -16.14 7.22
C ASN A 72 -11.87 -15.13 6.17
N LYS A 73 -11.51 -13.84 6.30
CA LYS A 73 -11.77 -12.82 5.28
C LYS A 73 -10.48 -12.50 4.54
N LYS A 74 -10.57 -12.45 3.22
CA LYS A 74 -9.47 -11.98 2.37
C LYS A 74 -9.46 -10.45 2.40
N VAL A 75 -8.31 -9.91 2.77
CA VAL A 75 -8.03 -8.47 2.82
C VAL A 75 -7.03 -8.15 1.73
N PHE A 76 -7.33 -7.12 0.95
CA PHE A 76 -6.41 -6.51 0.00
C PHE A 76 -5.87 -5.21 0.56
N TRP A 77 -4.64 -4.91 0.18
CA TRP A 77 -4.08 -3.59 0.38
C TRP A 77 -3.32 -3.18 -0.87
N LYS A 78 -3.32 -1.88 -1.15
CA LYS A 78 -2.56 -1.31 -2.26
C LYS A 78 -2.04 0.09 -1.95
N ILE A 79 -0.98 0.52 -2.63
CA ILE A 79 -0.43 1.87 -2.59
C ILE A 79 -0.61 2.49 -3.96
N ASP A 80 -1.49 3.48 -4.06
CA ASP A 80 -1.67 4.27 -5.27
C ASP A 80 -0.74 5.51 -5.25
N TYR A 81 -0.23 5.89 -6.43
CA TYR A 81 0.64 7.05 -6.61
C TYR A 81 -0.11 8.22 -7.22
N TYR A 82 -0.40 9.25 -6.43
CA TYR A 82 -1.04 10.46 -6.91
C TYR A 82 -0.06 11.62 -7.01
N ASP A 83 -0.40 12.63 -7.82
CA ASP A 83 0.27 13.94 -7.75
C ASP A 83 0.08 14.62 -6.37
N ALA A 84 0.74 15.76 -6.17
CA ALA A 84 0.65 16.50 -4.90
C ALA A 84 -0.77 16.99 -4.57
N ASN A 85 -1.65 17.13 -5.58
CA ASN A 85 -3.00 17.64 -5.44
C ASN A 85 -4.06 16.53 -5.33
N LEU A 86 -3.68 15.26 -5.44
CA LEU A 86 -4.57 14.10 -5.50
C LEU A 86 -5.56 14.14 -6.66
N THR A 87 -5.17 14.73 -7.80
CA THR A 87 -6.04 14.89 -8.97
C THR A 87 -5.76 13.90 -10.09
N ALA A 88 -4.52 13.45 -10.22
CA ALA A 88 -4.07 12.51 -11.24
C ALA A 88 -2.96 11.61 -10.70
N GLY A 89 -2.52 10.65 -11.52
CA GLY A 89 -1.36 9.83 -11.22
C GLY A 89 -0.08 10.67 -11.12
N SER A 90 0.82 10.31 -10.21
CA SER A 90 2.08 11.03 -10.05
C SER A 90 2.94 10.93 -11.32
N PRO A 91 3.60 12.02 -11.75
CA PRO A 91 4.51 11.98 -12.89
C PRO A 91 5.78 11.17 -12.59
N ASN A 92 6.14 10.99 -11.32
CA ASN A 92 7.33 10.24 -10.92
C ASN A 92 7.19 9.60 -9.53
N PRO A 93 6.65 8.37 -9.42
CA PRO A 93 6.56 7.62 -8.16
C PRO A 93 7.87 7.51 -7.36
N ALA A 94 9.05 7.63 -7.99
CA ALA A 94 10.33 7.56 -7.30
C ALA A 94 10.74 8.87 -6.61
N ASP A 95 10.00 9.97 -6.83
CA ASP A 95 10.25 11.28 -6.23
C ASP A 95 9.17 11.61 -5.18
N PRO A 96 9.50 11.55 -3.88
CA PRO A 96 8.53 11.79 -2.82
C PRO A 96 8.03 13.24 -2.75
N PHE A 97 8.66 14.21 -3.43
CA PHE A 97 8.22 15.60 -3.44
C PHE A 97 7.09 15.87 -4.44
N VAL A 98 6.90 14.98 -5.42
CA VAL A 98 5.85 15.09 -6.46
C VAL A 98 4.86 13.92 -6.43
N THR A 99 5.01 13.00 -5.46
CA THR A 99 4.13 11.84 -5.26
C THR A 99 3.50 11.87 -3.88
N THR A 100 2.17 11.85 -3.84
CA THR A 100 1.40 11.47 -2.66
C THR A 100 1.08 9.98 -2.74
N ARG A 101 1.59 9.18 -1.79
CA ARG A 101 1.25 7.75 -1.66
C ARG A 101 -0.06 7.59 -0.90
N VAL A 102 -0.96 6.75 -1.39
CA VAL A 102 -2.22 6.44 -0.73
C VAL A 102 -2.31 4.95 -0.49
N LEU A 103 -2.21 4.52 0.77
CA LEU A 103 -2.38 3.13 1.17
C LEU A 103 -3.85 2.88 1.44
N THR A 104 -4.49 2.03 0.63
CA THR A 104 -5.87 1.59 0.83
C THR A 104 -5.87 0.18 1.38
N ILE A 105 -6.54 -0.06 2.51
CA ILE A 105 -6.77 -1.38 3.10
C ILE A 105 -8.27 -1.68 3.01
N MET A 106 -8.61 -2.81 2.39
CA MET A 106 -9.99 -3.15 2.06
C MET A 106 -10.26 -4.65 2.09
N LEU A 107 -11.51 -5.06 2.23
CA LEU A 107 -11.90 -6.44 1.97
C LEU A 107 -11.76 -6.74 0.47
N ALA A 108 -11.43 -7.99 0.13
CA ALA A 108 -11.24 -8.39 -1.25
C ALA A 108 -12.51 -8.27 -2.13
N ASN A 109 -13.70 -8.18 -1.52
CA ASN A 109 -14.96 -7.96 -2.24
C ASN A 109 -15.31 -6.48 -2.44
N GLU A 110 -14.47 -5.56 -1.92
CA GLU A 110 -14.55 -4.11 -2.15
C GLU A 110 -13.57 -3.66 -3.25
N TYR A 111 -12.81 -4.60 -3.83
CA TYR A 111 -11.87 -4.42 -4.93
C TYR A 111 -12.45 -4.95 -6.23
#